data_AF-A0A7Y2U8A1-F1
#
_entry.id   AF-A0A7Y2U8A1-F1
#
_cell.length_a   1.000
_cell.length_b   1.000
_cell.length_c   1.000
_cell.angle_alpha   90.00
_cell.angle_beta   90.00
_cell.angle_gamma   90.00
#
_symmetry.space_group_name_H-M   'P 1'
#
loop_
_entity.id
_entity.type
_entity.pdbx_description
1 polymer ?
#
loop_
_entity_poly.entity_id
_entity_poly.type
_entity_poly.pdbx_seq_one_letter_code
_entity_poly.pdbx_strand_id
1 'polypeptide(L)'
;MSSPNRLPNAWLSKTIKEFLSTEYDGLLGEITKNSSLSVELEQRDAWREQFLVLRESLCGVEGDVFFELTIPRLGKRIDTVVITKGRVFVLEFKVGSKSADKASVNQVWDYALDLKNFHEGSHDAEIIPILIPSNFEGDVIDTAVMSDDGVR
;
A
#
# COMPACT_ATOMS: atom_id res chain seq x y z
N MET A 1 -21.49 1.07 26.31
CA MET A 1 -20.32 0.17 26.26
C MET A 1 -19.61 0.43 24.96
N SER A 2 -18.51 1.15 25.05
CA SER A 2 -17.74 1.67 23.91
C SER A 2 -16.93 0.53 23.31
N SER A 3 -17.11 0.21 22.04
CA SER A 3 -16.18 -0.66 21.31
C SER A 3 -14.92 0.15 21.00
N PRO A 4 -13.75 -0.14 21.60
CA PRO A 4 -12.49 0.41 21.11
C PRO A 4 -12.03 -0.45 19.92
N ASN A 5 -11.26 0.13 19.00
CA ASN A 5 -10.74 -0.45 17.75
C ASN A 5 -11.72 -0.59 16.58
N ARG A 6 -11.97 0.51 15.88
CA ARG A 6 -11.91 0.42 14.41
C ARG A 6 -10.43 0.49 14.05
N LEU A 7 -9.94 -0.59 13.43
CA LEU A 7 -8.63 -0.68 12.78
C LEU A 7 -8.39 0.57 11.88
N PRO A 8 -7.13 0.92 11.54
CA PRO A 8 -6.89 1.84 10.42
C PRO A 8 -7.69 1.32 9.21
N ASN A 9 -8.29 2.20 8.40
CA ASN A 9 -9.30 1.86 7.39
C ASN A 9 -8.77 0.99 6.22
N ALA A 10 -8.15 -0.16 6.47
CA ALA A 10 -7.57 -1.11 5.53
C ALA A 10 -8.38 -2.42 5.53
N TRP A 11 -8.42 -3.12 4.40
CA TRP A 11 -9.05 -4.45 4.32
C TRP A 11 -8.14 -5.57 4.82
N LEU A 12 -6.83 -5.35 4.83
CA LEU A 12 -5.86 -6.26 5.44
C LEU A 12 -4.86 -5.43 6.23
N SER A 13 -4.56 -5.84 7.45
CA SER A 13 -3.60 -5.17 8.34
C SER A 13 -2.84 -6.23 9.12
N LYS A 14 -1.53 -6.31 8.92
CA LYS A 14 -0.66 -7.30 9.57
C LYS A 14 0.70 -6.71 9.87
N THR A 15 1.38 -7.26 10.88
CA THR A 15 2.83 -7.12 10.94
C THR A 15 3.45 -7.79 9.70
N ILE A 16 4.60 -7.31 9.22
CA ILE A 16 5.32 -7.93 8.11
C ILE A 16 5.61 -9.40 8.41
N LYS A 17 5.96 -9.73 9.65
CA LYS A 17 6.19 -11.10 10.11
C LYS A 17 4.96 -11.99 9.88
N GLU A 18 3.78 -11.55 10.33
CA GLU A 18 2.54 -12.30 10.15
C GLU A 18 2.17 -12.41 8.66
N PHE A 19 2.35 -11.33 7.90
CA PHE A 19 2.10 -11.32 6.46
C PHE A 19 2.96 -12.36 5.72
N LEU A 20 4.26 -12.45 6.05
CA LEU A 20 5.19 -13.42 5.45
C LEU A 20 4.85 -14.86 5.87
N SER A 21 4.39 -15.08 7.10
CA SER A 21 4.08 -16.42 7.63
C SER A 21 2.68 -16.95 7.31
N THR A 22 1.74 -16.08 6.92
CA THR A 22 0.38 -16.50 6.55
C THR A 22 0.41 -17.24 5.21
N GLU A 23 -0.53 -18.13 4.90
CA GLU A 23 -0.63 -18.70 3.55
C GLU A 23 -1.35 -17.74 2.59
N TYR A 24 -1.06 -17.83 1.28
CA TYR A 24 -1.68 -16.94 0.28
C TYR A 24 -3.21 -16.96 0.34
N ASP A 25 -3.81 -18.15 0.42
CA ASP A 25 -5.27 -18.28 0.50
C ASP A 25 -5.83 -17.72 1.81
N GLY A 26 -5.05 -17.75 2.89
CA GLY A 26 -5.40 -17.11 4.16
C GLY A 26 -5.46 -15.59 4.03
N LEU A 27 -4.44 -14.98 3.41
CA LEU A 27 -4.42 -13.54 3.12
C LEU A 27 -5.57 -13.15 2.19
N LEU A 28 -5.80 -13.93 1.14
CA LEU A 28 -6.83 -13.69 0.13
C LEU A 28 -8.24 -13.81 0.75
N GLY A 29 -8.45 -14.79 1.62
CA GLY A 29 -9.70 -14.96 2.36
C GLY A 29 -9.97 -13.80 3.31
N GLU A 30 -8.95 -13.30 4.00
CA GLU A 30 -9.07 -12.16 4.92
C GLU A 30 -9.40 -10.85 4.19
N ILE A 31 -8.62 -10.50 3.16
CA ILE A 31 -8.86 -9.26 2.39
C ILE A 31 -10.20 -9.29 1.66
N THR A 32 -10.61 -10.45 1.12
CA THR A 32 -11.92 -10.63 0.47
C THR A 32 -13.06 -10.49 1.48
N LYS A 33 -12.93 -11.07 2.67
CA LYS A 33 -13.95 -10.97 3.74
C LYS A 33 -14.14 -9.53 4.22
N ASN A 34 -13.07 -8.75 4.22
CA ASN A 34 -13.09 -7.36 4.68
C ASN A 34 -13.43 -6.36 3.56
N SER A 35 -13.43 -6.80 2.30
CA SER A 35 -13.91 -6.00 1.17
C SER A 35 -15.36 -5.59 1.38
N SER A 36 -15.64 -4.30 1.20
CA SER A 36 -17.00 -3.75 1.24
C SER A 36 -17.74 -3.92 -0.10
N LEU A 37 -17.08 -4.44 -1.14
CA LEU A 37 -17.58 -4.57 -2.52
C LEU A 37 -17.42 -6.00 -3.03
N SER A 38 -18.10 -6.33 -4.14
CA SER A 38 -17.80 -7.57 -4.87
C SER A 38 -16.33 -7.56 -5.32
N VAL A 39 -15.66 -8.68 -5.11
CA VAL A 39 -14.27 -8.87 -5.55
C VAL A 39 -14.30 -9.57 -6.89
N GLU A 40 -13.97 -8.83 -7.94
CA GLU A 40 -13.82 -9.38 -9.29
C GLU A 40 -12.53 -10.20 -9.41
N LEU A 41 -12.45 -11.06 -10.43
CA LEU A 41 -11.30 -11.95 -10.63
C LEU A 41 -9.99 -11.17 -10.81
N GLU A 42 -10.05 -10.06 -11.54
CA GLU A 42 -8.91 -9.19 -11.81
C GLU A 42 -8.35 -8.58 -10.52
N GLN A 43 -9.22 -8.14 -9.60
CA GLN A 43 -8.80 -7.59 -8.31
C GLN A 43 -8.15 -8.66 -7.43
N ARG A 44 -8.76 -9.85 -7.40
CA ARG A 44 -8.23 -10.99 -6.65
C ARG A 44 -6.85 -11.39 -7.16
N ASP A 45 -6.67 -11.45 -8.48
CA ASP A 45 -5.41 -11.85 -9.09
C ASP A 45 -4.35 -10.74 -8.94
N ALA A 46 -4.77 -9.47 -8.97
CA ALA A 46 -3.89 -8.35 -8.63
C ALA A 46 -3.35 -8.46 -7.19
N TRP A 47 -4.19 -8.76 -6.20
CA TRP A 47 -3.71 -8.98 -4.82
C TRP A 47 -2.70 -10.12 -4.72
N ARG A 48 -2.88 -11.20 -5.47
CA ARG A 48 -1.90 -12.31 -5.48
C ARG A 48 -0.53 -11.86 -6.00
N GLU A 49 -0.50 -11.10 -7.09
CA GLU A 49 0.75 -10.53 -7.60
C GLU A 49 1.40 -9.58 -6.59
N GLN A 50 0.60 -8.69 -5.97
CA GLN A 50 1.10 -7.80 -4.91
C GLN A 50 1.71 -8.60 -3.76
N PHE A 51 1.04 -9.67 -3.31
CA PHE A 51 1.55 -10.52 -2.25
C PHE A 51 2.89 -11.17 -2.61
N LEU A 52 3.05 -11.65 -3.86
CA LEU A 52 4.31 -12.22 -4.34
C LEU A 52 5.45 -11.20 -4.27
N VAL A 53 5.26 -10.05 -4.92
CA VAL A 53 6.28 -8.97 -4.98
C VAL A 53 6.69 -8.51 -3.57
N LEU A 54 5.72 -8.33 -2.69
CA LEU A 54 5.99 -7.84 -1.33
C LEU A 54 6.68 -8.88 -0.46
N ARG A 55 6.39 -10.17 -0.61
CA ARG A 55 7.09 -11.21 0.17
C ARG A 55 8.56 -11.31 -0.17
N GLU A 56 8.89 -11.18 -1.45
CA GLU A 56 10.28 -11.15 -1.90
C GLU A 56 11.00 -9.90 -1.36
N SER A 57 10.32 -8.75 -1.38
CA SER A 57 10.90 -7.46 -1.00
C SER A 57 11.02 -7.25 0.53
N LEU A 58 10.14 -7.86 1.32
CA LEU A 58 10.03 -7.60 2.76
C LEU A 58 10.69 -8.67 3.64
N CYS A 59 11.36 -9.66 3.06
CA CYS A 59 12.08 -10.68 3.82
C CYS A 59 13.14 -10.03 4.73
N GLY A 60 13.06 -10.30 6.04
CA GLY A 60 13.96 -9.72 7.03
C GLY A 60 13.67 -8.26 7.42
N VAL A 61 12.55 -7.69 6.96
CA VAL A 61 12.10 -6.35 7.34
C VAL A 61 11.12 -6.43 8.51
N GLU A 62 11.29 -5.56 9.51
CA GLU A 62 10.33 -5.36 10.59
C GLU A 62 9.39 -4.20 10.28
N GLY A 63 8.14 -4.30 10.69
CA GLY A 63 7.13 -3.27 10.46
C GLY A 63 5.75 -3.85 10.21
N ASP A 64 4.91 -3.04 9.58
CA ASP A 64 3.51 -3.34 9.31
C ASP A 64 3.18 -3.16 7.83
N VAL A 65 2.21 -3.92 7.34
CA VAL A 65 1.66 -3.83 6.00
C VAL A 65 0.15 -3.73 6.03
N PHE A 66 -0.39 -2.80 5.23
CA PHE A 66 -1.80 -2.51 5.10
C PHE A 66 -2.19 -2.58 3.64
N PHE A 67 -3.21 -3.36 3.29
CA PHE A 67 -3.75 -3.38 1.92
C PHE A 67 -5.11 -2.71 1.87
N GLU A 68 -5.39 -2.05 0.74
CA GLU A 68 -6.65 -1.35 0.48
C GLU A 68 -6.95 -0.29 1.56
N LEU A 69 -5.94 0.52 1.88
CA LEU A 69 -6.05 1.55 2.92
C LEU A 69 -6.85 2.74 2.41
N THR A 70 -8.02 2.96 3.00
CA THR A 70 -8.89 4.09 2.69
C THR A 70 -8.36 5.38 3.28
N ILE A 71 -8.19 6.38 2.43
CA ILE A 71 -7.85 7.73 2.87
C ILE A 71 -9.13 8.44 3.33
N PRO A 72 -9.19 8.96 4.57
CA PRO A 72 -10.37 9.65 5.08
C PRO A 72 -10.84 10.79 4.15
N ARG A 73 -12.16 10.97 4.03
CA ARG A 73 -12.85 12.09 3.35
C ARG A 73 -12.77 12.16 1.82
N LEU A 74 -11.89 11.37 1.18
CA LEU A 74 -11.73 11.39 -0.29
C LEU A 74 -12.34 10.18 -0.99
N GLY A 75 -12.67 9.11 -0.25
CA GLY A 75 -13.19 7.86 -0.83
C GLY A 75 -12.19 7.10 -1.70
N LYS A 76 -10.92 7.53 -1.72
CA LYS A 76 -9.80 6.86 -2.39
C LYS A 76 -9.22 5.76 -1.49
N ARG A 77 -8.63 4.74 -2.12
CA ARG A 77 -7.87 3.69 -1.44
C ARG A 77 -6.47 3.59 -2.04
N ILE A 78 -5.50 3.40 -1.15
CA ILE A 78 -4.12 3.06 -1.48
C ILE A 78 -4.04 1.54 -1.56
N ASP A 79 -3.43 1.00 -2.62
CA ASP A 79 -3.27 -0.44 -2.80
C ASP A 79 -2.54 -1.07 -1.61
N THR A 80 -1.38 -0.52 -1.25
CA THR A 80 -0.62 -0.99 -0.09
C THR A 80 0.13 0.14 0.60
N VAL A 81 0.13 0.12 1.93
CA VAL A 81 1.03 0.93 2.76
C VAL A 81 1.93 0.01 3.56
N VAL A 82 3.24 0.28 3.54
CA VAL A 82 4.23 -0.39 4.40
C VAL A 82 4.81 0.63 5.36
N ILE A 83 4.84 0.29 6.65
CA ILE A 83 5.48 1.12 7.67
C ILE A 83 6.67 0.37 8.22
N THR A 84 7.87 0.93 8.06
CA THR A 84 9.10 0.34 8.59
C THR A 84 10.14 1.41 8.87
N LYS A 85 10.93 1.22 9.93
CA LYS A 85 12.02 2.14 10.33
C LYS A 85 11.59 3.62 10.44
N GLY A 86 10.37 3.87 10.90
CA GLY A 86 9.82 5.22 11.06
C GLY A 86 9.40 5.92 9.76
N ARG A 87 9.35 5.19 8.64
CA ARG A 87 8.93 5.69 7.32
C ARG A 87 7.64 5.03 6.87
N VAL A 88 6.87 5.75 6.05
CA VAL A 88 5.64 5.28 5.44
C VAL A 88 5.84 5.17 3.94
N PHE A 89 5.72 3.96 3.40
CA PHE A 89 5.80 3.71 1.97
C PHE A 89 4.40 3.54 1.42
N VAL A 90 4.00 4.42 0.50
CA VAL A 90 2.70 4.39 -0.18
C VAL A 90 2.91 3.74 -1.53
N LEU A 91 2.37 2.55 -1.72
CA LEU A 91 2.59 1.74 -2.91
C LEU A 91 1.35 1.77 -3.80
N GLU A 92 1.55 2.05 -5.08
CA GLU A 92 0.56 1.91 -6.15
C GLU A 92 1.05 0.80 -7.09
N PHE A 93 0.24 -0.22 -7.33
CA PHE A 93 0.59 -1.31 -8.23
C PHE A 93 -0.04 -1.14 -9.61
N LYS A 94 0.72 -1.41 -10.65
CA LYS A 94 0.21 -1.60 -12.02
C LYS A 94 0.52 -3.02 -12.45
N VAL A 95 -0.34 -3.93 -12.00
CA VAL A 95 -0.24 -5.36 -12.29
C VAL A 95 -0.24 -5.62 -13.80
N GLY A 96 0.72 -6.42 -14.26
CA GLY A 96 0.94 -6.73 -15.67
C GLY A 96 1.71 -5.67 -16.45
N SER A 97 1.86 -4.44 -15.93
CA SER A 97 2.51 -3.34 -16.63
C SER A 97 4.04 -3.49 -16.66
N LYS A 98 4.63 -3.07 -17.77
CA LYS A 98 6.09 -3.00 -17.99
C LYS A 98 6.63 -1.58 -17.93
N SER A 99 5.80 -0.59 -17.63
CA SER A 99 6.20 0.82 -17.62
C SER A 99 5.52 1.61 -16.52
N ALA A 100 6.20 2.66 -16.09
CA ALA A 100 5.69 3.68 -15.19
C ALA A 100 5.10 4.83 -16.03
N ASP A 101 3.77 4.84 -16.19
CA ASP A 101 3.10 5.95 -16.86
C ASP A 101 2.93 7.16 -15.91
N LYS A 102 2.89 8.36 -16.49
CA LYS A 102 2.83 9.61 -15.72
C LYS A 102 1.57 9.72 -14.86
N ALA A 103 0.44 9.16 -15.29
CA ALA A 103 -0.80 9.25 -14.53
C ALA A 103 -0.71 8.41 -13.24
N SER A 104 -0.14 7.22 -13.33
CA SER A 104 0.13 6.36 -12.17
C SER A 104 1.15 6.98 -11.21
N VAL A 105 2.19 7.65 -11.72
CA VAL A 105 3.14 8.40 -10.89
C VAL A 105 2.44 9.53 -10.14
N ASN A 106 1.61 10.32 -10.83
CA ASN A 106 0.83 11.38 -10.18
C ASN A 106 -0.15 10.82 -9.15
N GLN A 107 -0.75 9.66 -9.42
CA GLN A 107 -1.71 9.04 -8.50
C GLN A 107 -1.07 8.65 -7.17
N VAL A 108 0.08 7.97 -7.20
CA VAL A 108 0.78 7.59 -5.96
C VAL A 108 1.30 8.81 -5.21
N TRP A 109 1.70 9.86 -5.94
CA TRP A 109 2.06 11.16 -5.36
C TRP A 109 0.88 11.81 -4.64
N ASP A 110 -0.29 11.88 -5.29
CA ASP A 110 -1.51 12.42 -4.71
C ASP A 110 -1.93 11.63 -3.46
N TYR A 111 -1.77 10.31 -3.46
CA TYR A 111 -2.03 9.49 -2.26
C TYR A 111 -1.09 9.81 -1.11
N ALA A 112 0.20 10.02 -1.37
CA ALA A 112 1.14 10.40 -0.32
C ALA A 112 0.80 11.78 0.27
N LEU A 113 0.45 12.75 -0.57
CA LEU A 113 -0.03 14.07 -0.13
C LEU A 113 -1.35 13.98 0.65
N ASP A 114 -2.30 13.19 0.15
CA ASP A 114 -3.59 13.01 0.81
C ASP A 114 -3.39 12.35 2.18
N LEU A 115 -2.50 11.37 2.30
CA LEU A 115 -2.16 10.75 3.58
C LEU A 115 -1.48 11.75 4.54
N LYS A 116 -0.53 12.55 4.04
CA LYS A 116 0.14 13.60 4.82
C LYS A 116 -0.86 14.59 5.42
N ASN A 117 -1.79 15.06 4.59
CA ASN A 117 -2.69 16.17 4.93
C ASN A 117 -3.95 15.72 5.69
N PHE A 118 -4.40 14.48 5.51
CA PHE A 118 -5.70 14.02 6.04
C PHE A 118 -5.61 12.85 7.03
N HIS A 119 -4.41 12.33 7.30
CA HIS A 119 -4.19 11.33 8.35
C HIS A 119 -3.31 11.91 9.47
N GLU A 120 -3.89 12.06 10.65
CA GLU A 120 -3.23 12.66 11.83
C GLU A 120 -1.91 11.95 12.18
N GLY A 121 -1.90 10.62 12.13
CA GLY A 121 -0.70 9.82 12.43
C GLY A 121 0.44 9.94 11.41
N SER A 122 0.24 10.62 10.28
CA SER A 122 1.23 10.75 9.20
C SER A 122 1.87 12.15 9.11
N HIS A 123 1.43 13.12 9.91
CA HIS A 123 1.89 14.52 9.81
C HIS A 123 3.40 14.68 9.99
N ASP A 124 4.03 13.90 10.88
CA ASP A 124 5.47 13.97 11.13
C ASP A 124 6.25 12.84 10.41
N ALA A 125 5.55 12.00 9.64
CA ALA A 125 6.17 10.89 8.93
C ALA A 125 6.83 11.35 7.62
N GLU A 126 7.98 10.74 7.31
CA GLU A 126 8.54 10.71 5.95
C GLU A 126 7.70 9.72 5.12
N ILE A 127 7.02 10.23 4.09
CA ILE A 127 6.14 9.44 3.22
C ILE A 127 6.79 9.31 1.85
N ILE A 128 6.96 8.07 1.40
CA ILE A 128 7.66 7.73 0.17
C ILE A 128 6.66 7.06 -0.80
N PRO A 129 6.16 7.77 -1.83
CA PRO A 129 5.33 7.18 -2.86
C PRO A 129 6.17 6.29 -3.79
N ILE A 130 5.70 5.07 -4.05
CA ILE A 130 6.36 4.12 -4.95
C ILE A 130 5.32 3.54 -5.92
N LEU A 131 5.57 3.73 -7.21
CA LEU A 131 4.84 3.05 -8.26
C LEU A 131 5.54 1.72 -8.58
N ILE A 132 4.77 0.62 -8.62
CA ILE A 132 5.26 -0.73 -8.88
C ILE A 132 4.54 -1.35 -10.09
N PRO A 133 5.11 -1.24 -11.30
CA PRO A 133 4.66 -2.04 -12.44
C PRO A 133 5.21 -3.47 -12.28
N SER A 134 4.33 -4.48 -12.13
CA SER A 134 4.75 -5.83 -11.68
C SER A 134 5.62 -6.59 -12.69
N ASN A 135 5.64 -6.18 -13.96
CA ASN A 135 6.47 -6.75 -15.02
C ASN A 135 7.55 -5.76 -15.52
N PHE A 136 7.91 -4.75 -14.72
CA PHE A 136 8.98 -3.82 -15.08
C PHE A 136 10.34 -4.52 -15.06
N GLU A 137 11.06 -4.44 -16.18
CA GLU A 137 12.46 -4.89 -16.29
C GLU A 137 13.33 -3.64 -16.48
N GLY A 138 14.03 -3.24 -15.42
CA GLY A 138 14.89 -2.05 -15.43
C GLY A 138 15.33 -1.63 -14.03
N ASP A 139 16.19 -0.62 -13.97
CA ASP A 139 16.63 -0.04 -12.71
C ASP A 139 15.53 0.80 -12.06
N VAL A 140 15.57 0.91 -10.73
CA VAL A 140 14.69 1.80 -9.96
C VAL A 140 14.86 3.22 -10.49
N ILE A 141 13.75 3.82 -10.93
CA ILE A 141 13.72 5.21 -11.36
C ILE A 141 13.37 6.05 -10.14
N ASP A 142 14.37 6.72 -9.57
CA ASP A 142 14.15 7.74 -8.55
C ASP A 142 13.65 9.02 -9.24
N THR A 143 12.38 9.34 -9.01
CA THR A 143 11.77 10.57 -9.50
C THR A 143 11.83 11.70 -8.49
N ALA A 144 12.63 11.60 -7.42
CA ALA A 144 12.68 12.52 -6.28
C ALA A 144 12.36 13.97 -6.66
N VAL A 145 11.13 14.37 -6.35
CA VAL A 145 10.74 15.77 -6.23
C VAL A 145 10.57 15.97 -4.74
N MET A 146 11.40 16.77 -4.10
CA MET A 146 11.17 17.12 -2.69
C MET A 146 10.08 18.17 -2.63
N SER A 147 8.97 17.89 -1.96
CA SER A 147 8.03 18.91 -1.51
C SER A 147 8.35 19.34 -0.08
N ASP A 148 8.10 20.61 0.25
CA ASP A 148 8.38 21.19 1.57
C ASP A 148 7.59 20.52 2.72
N ASP A 149 6.64 19.64 2.39
CA ASP A 149 5.77 18.91 3.31
C ASP A 149 6.31 17.51 3.71
N GLY A 150 7.47 17.09 3.21
CA GLY A 150 8.13 15.84 3.61
C GLY A 150 7.63 14.58 2.89
N VAL A 151 7.00 14.73 1.73
CA VAL A 151 6.85 13.65 0.74
C VAL A 151 8.12 13.57 -0.13
N ARG A 152 8.64 12.35 -0.36
CA ARG A 152 9.91 12.14 -1.07
C ARG A 152 9.88 10.96 -2.03
#